data_AF-A0A8H5RM12-F1
#
_entry.id   AF-A0A8H5RM12-F1
#
_cell.length_a   1.000
_cell.length_b   1.000
_cell.length_c   1.000
_cell.angle_alpha   90.00
_cell.angle_beta   90.00
_cell.angle_gamma   90.00
#
_symmetry.space_group_name_H-M   'P 1'
#
loop_
_entity.id
_entity.type
_entity.pdbx_description
1 polymer ?
#
loop_
_entity_poly.entity_id
_entity_poly.type
_entity_poly.pdbx_seq_one_letter_code
_entity_poly.pdbx_strand_id
1 'polypeptide(L)'
;MLGIPIEVSENANGIMSEDAHGPPSWFTQLFGLTNFFEVRPVDHLQRIRSDNGWRGKLDAYLGSEGIEASRYPYAYLVTAAQFPGFGFKPATFWFLYSSDKVLQAIILEMSNIFGERHPYLVTRELDKEDEHVHNMTQNDQGLQCSQIKTTWRKSFHVSPFNSRRGSYSILAKDPLGPGMQGFRGLDISITLSSSKDQPKLFAKLLSEGKTIDPGRISILGKVGFVLSWFGSVLAILPRFMMQSTILFFKHNLHFWYRPEPLKESIGRPANWIEKILEQVFREYLRYLVQRSTAPVTILYTPGGVAEASEQTFISPSTCGPGDSNCEIKIKVLTPIFYSRFVHYAHDSEAIFCEVVESCTLWTDKPEQLTRVFLKKGSPPIYASNLLDYVLFQLIKSLRRRPDKIERPLTSTNRHSSSVKGIDIRGFRISSMDAFVLEQGDEELKNAYLRSVVRLFVADRIAMSSVSLLGMMELIGRVGVSWVLALLITQTITGFS
;
A
#
# COMPACT_ATOMS: atom_id res chain seq x y z
N MET A 1 -12.68 -18.80 -0.11
CA MET A 1 -11.25 -18.60 0.23
C MET A 1 -10.43 -19.65 -0.51
N LEU A 2 -9.18 -19.35 -0.84
CA LEU A 2 -8.19 -20.28 -1.39
C LEU A 2 -7.13 -20.55 -0.32
N GLY A 3 -6.74 -21.82 -0.17
CA GLY A 3 -5.65 -22.26 0.71
C GLY A 3 -4.43 -22.67 -0.11
N ILE A 4 -3.25 -22.19 0.25
CA ILE A 4 -2.00 -22.39 -0.50
C ILE A 4 -0.90 -22.86 0.46
N PRO A 5 -0.35 -24.07 0.31
CA PRO A 5 0.85 -24.47 1.04
C PRO A 5 2.06 -23.70 0.49
N ILE A 6 2.88 -23.15 1.38
CA ILE A 6 4.11 -22.43 1.04
C ILE A 6 5.27 -23.39 1.29
N GLU A 7 5.35 -24.44 0.49
CA GLU A 7 6.54 -25.30 0.39
C GLU A 7 7.30 -24.93 -0.90
N VAL A 8 8.62 -25.03 -0.84
CA VAL A 8 9.56 -24.57 -1.88
C VAL A 8 9.19 -25.11 -3.26
N SER A 9 9.20 -24.22 -4.25
CA SER A 9 9.04 -24.40 -5.70
C SER A 9 7.70 -23.95 -6.28
N GLU A 10 7.86 -23.09 -7.27
CA GLU A 10 6.88 -22.43 -8.10
C GLU A 10 5.99 -23.40 -8.88
N ASN A 11 4.79 -22.92 -9.21
CA ASN A 11 3.82 -23.51 -10.13
C ASN A 11 3.04 -24.76 -9.67
N ALA A 12 2.22 -24.60 -8.63
CA ALA A 12 1.04 -25.48 -8.49
C ALA A 12 -0.10 -24.99 -9.41
N ASN A 13 -0.25 -25.64 -10.57
CA ASN A 13 -1.52 -25.84 -11.28
C ASN A 13 -2.24 -24.64 -11.92
N GLY A 14 -1.52 -23.60 -12.40
CA GLY A 14 -2.12 -22.52 -13.21
C GLY A 14 -3.07 -21.58 -12.45
N ILE A 15 -3.13 -21.68 -11.12
CA ILE A 15 -3.74 -20.69 -10.21
C ILE A 15 -2.69 -19.65 -9.77
N MET A 16 -1.42 -20.02 -9.93
CA MET A 16 -0.24 -19.21 -9.66
C MET A 16 0.21 -18.61 -11.00
N SER A 17 0.29 -17.28 -11.07
CA SER A 17 1.00 -16.62 -12.16
C SER A 17 2.36 -16.18 -11.63
N GLU A 18 3.43 -16.56 -12.33
CA GLU A 18 4.61 -15.70 -12.35
C GLU A 18 4.22 -14.39 -13.03
N ASP A 19 4.69 -13.27 -12.48
CA ASP A 19 4.33 -11.91 -12.90
C ASP A 19 4.67 -11.71 -14.39
N ALA A 20 3.66 -11.80 -15.27
CA ALA A 20 3.74 -11.26 -16.61
C ALA A 20 3.85 -9.73 -16.50
N HIS A 21 4.79 -9.16 -17.25
CA HIS A 21 5.15 -7.74 -17.22
C HIS A 21 3.94 -6.78 -17.34
N GLY A 22 3.76 -5.95 -16.33
CA GLY A 22 2.86 -4.78 -16.35
C GLY A 22 1.42 -5.05 -15.86
N PRO A 23 0.66 -4.00 -15.47
CA PRO A 23 -0.75 -4.16 -15.21
C PRO A 23 -1.43 -4.68 -16.48
N PRO A 24 -2.13 -5.82 -16.46
CA PRO A 24 -2.79 -6.31 -17.65
C PRO A 24 -3.80 -5.27 -18.12
N SER A 25 -3.84 -5.05 -19.43
CA SER A 25 -4.86 -4.22 -20.07
C SER A 25 -6.24 -4.63 -19.54
N TRP A 26 -7.11 -3.65 -19.30
CA TRP A 26 -8.51 -3.91 -18.91
C TRP A 26 -9.21 -4.89 -19.88
N PHE A 27 -8.76 -4.93 -21.13
CA PHE A 27 -9.23 -5.85 -22.17
C PHE A 27 -8.78 -7.31 -21.92
N THR A 28 -7.52 -7.55 -21.53
CA THR A 28 -7.04 -8.89 -21.16
C THR A 28 -7.60 -9.35 -19.81
N GLN A 29 -7.92 -8.42 -18.89
CA GLN A 29 -8.64 -8.77 -17.67
C GLN A 29 -10.09 -9.21 -17.94
N LEU A 30 -10.81 -8.58 -18.86
CA LEU A 30 -12.20 -8.96 -19.15
C LEU A 30 -12.33 -10.23 -19.99
N PHE A 31 -11.40 -10.49 -20.90
CA PHE A 31 -11.51 -11.58 -21.90
C PHE A 31 -10.45 -12.70 -21.75
N GLY A 32 -9.52 -12.58 -20.79
CA GLY A 32 -8.53 -13.62 -20.50
C GLY A 32 -9.17 -14.83 -19.81
N LEU A 33 -9.51 -15.85 -20.60
CA LEU A 33 -10.16 -17.10 -20.15
C LEU A 33 -9.23 -18.07 -19.39
N THR A 34 -7.96 -17.73 -19.15
CA THR A 34 -6.97 -18.72 -18.71
C THR A 34 -6.84 -18.88 -17.20
N ASN A 35 -6.96 -17.81 -16.40
CA ASN A 35 -6.78 -17.88 -14.93
C ASN A 35 -7.91 -17.16 -14.16
N PHE A 36 -9.02 -17.85 -13.87
CA PHE A 36 -10.16 -17.28 -13.14
C PHE A 36 -9.92 -17.05 -11.64
N PHE A 37 -8.92 -17.71 -11.07
CA PHE A 37 -8.51 -17.56 -9.66
C PHE A 37 -7.01 -17.28 -9.65
N GLU A 38 -6.66 -16.01 -9.50
CA GLU A 38 -5.26 -15.61 -9.43
C GLU A 38 -4.91 -15.17 -8.02
N VAL A 39 -3.75 -15.63 -7.53
CA VAL A 39 -3.15 -15.11 -6.31
C VAL A 39 -1.71 -14.70 -6.61
N ARG A 40 -1.47 -13.38 -6.62
CA ARG A 40 -0.17 -12.81 -6.97
C ARG A 40 0.66 -12.51 -5.72
N PRO A 41 1.96 -12.84 -5.69
CA PRO A 41 2.84 -12.53 -4.57
C PRO A 41 2.87 -11.03 -4.22
N VAL A 42 2.79 -10.13 -5.20
CA VAL A 42 2.81 -8.67 -5.00
C VAL A 42 1.68 -8.16 -4.07
N ASP A 43 0.58 -8.89 -4.01
CA ASP A 43 -0.61 -8.53 -3.25
C ASP A 43 -0.53 -8.94 -1.76
N HIS A 44 0.56 -9.57 -1.33
CA HIS A 44 0.72 -10.07 0.03
C HIS A 44 2.03 -9.64 0.71
N LEU A 45 2.00 -9.45 2.03
CA LEU A 45 3.09 -8.92 2.86
C LEU A 45 3.79 -7.69 2.22
N GLN A 46 5.12 -7.65 2.23
CA GLN A 46 5.91 -6.58 1.64
C GLN A 46 5.72 -6.52 0.12
N ARG A 47 5.70 -5.30 -0.42
CA ARG A 47 5.56 -5.06 -1.88
C ARG A 47 6.82 -5.40 -2.67
N ILE A 48 7.95 -5.47 -1.98
CA ILE A 48 9.25 -5.75 -2.58
C ILE A 48 9.20 -7.13 -3.25
N ARG A 49 9.80 -7.22 -4.44
CA ARG A 49 10.00 -8.50 -5.11
C ARG A 49 11.02 -9.31 -4.32
N SER A 50 10.68 -10.54 -3.99
CA SER A 50 11.59 -11.49 -3.37
C SER A 50 11.93 -12.57 -4.40
N ASP A 51 13.20 -12.85 -4.59
CA ASP A 51 13.68 -13.88 -5.52
C ASP A 51 13.19 -15.28 -5.13
N ASN A 52 12.96 -15.53 -3.84
CA ASN A 52 12.42 -16.79 -3.32
C ASN A 52 10.88 -16.83 -3.25
N GLY A 53 10.19 -16.04 -4.08
CA GLY A 53 8.73 -15.99 -4.15
C GLY A 53 8.05 -15.70 -2.79
N TRP A 54 7.03 -16.49 -2.45
CA TRP A 54 6.25 -16.35 -1.22
C TRP A 54 7.05 -16.60 0.06
N ARG A 55 7.95 -17.59 0.03
CA ARG A 55 8.76 -17.96 1.19
C ARG A 55 9.71 -16.82 1.55
N GLY A 56 10.40 -16.25 0.57
CA GLY A 56 11.31 -15.13 0.85
C GLY A 56 10.60 -13.87 1.34
N LYS A 57 9.35 -13.61 0.91
CA LYS A 57 8.53 -12.53 1.50
C LYS A 57 8.19 -12.78 2.96
N LEU A 58 7.83 -14.02 3.29
CA LEU A 58 7.57 -14.42 4.67
C LEU A 58 8.84 -14.30 5.52
N ASP A 59 9.98 -14.74 5.00
CA ASP A 59 11.29 -14.64 5.67
C ASP A 59 11.70 -13.20 5.91
N ALA A 60 11.55 -12.33 4.90
CA ALA A 60 11.82 -10.90 5.03
C ALA A 60 10.92 -10.23 6.07
N TYR A 61 9.65 -10.62 6.15
CA TYR A 61 8.74 -10.12 7.17
C TYR A 61 9.14 -10.61 8.57
N LEU A 62 9.40 -11.91 8.74
CA LEU A 62 9.84 -12.48 10.03
C LEU A 62 11.15 -11.86 10.50
N GLY A 63 12.12 -11.67 9.59
CA GLY A 63 13.36 -10.98 9.87
C GLY A 63 13.15 -9.53 10.31
N SER A 64 12.17 -8.82 9.72
CA SER A 64 11.82 -7.46 10.15
C SER A 64 11.18 -7.39 11.55
N GLU A 65 10.59 -8.48 12.01
CA GLU A 65 10.07 -8.65 13.38
C GLU A 65 11.12 -9.24 14.34
N GLY A 66 12.36 -9.47 13.88
CA GLY A 66 13.45 -10.05 14.68
C GLY A 66 13.32 -11.55 14.94
N ILE A 67 12.58 -12.27 14.11
CA ILE A 67 12.35 -13.72 14.24
C ILE A 67 13.10 -14.46 13.14
N GLU A 68 13.83 -15.50 13.53
CA GLU A 68 14.49 -16.38 12.57
C GLU A 68 13.47 -17.18 11.75
N ALA A 69 13.61 -17.14 10.43
CA ALA A 69 12.73 -17.86 9.50
C ALA A 69 12.74 -19.38 9.73
N SER A 70 13.87 -19.93 10.21
CA SER A 70 14.06 -21.34 10.58
C SER A 70 13.08 -21.84 11.63
N ARG A 71 12.53 -20.94 12.46
CA ARG A 71 11.51 -21.27 13.47
C ARG A 71 10.21 -21.78 12.84
N TYR A 72 9.89 -21.32 11.63
CA TYR A 72 8.65 -21.65 10.93
C TYR A 72 8.95 -22.21 9.53
N PRO A 73 9.45 -23.46 9.42
CA PRO A 73 9.80 -24.05 8.14
C PRO A 73 8.59 -24.23 7.22
N TYR A 74 7.41 -24.49 7.78
CA TYR A 74 6.18 -24.68 7.01
C TYR A 74 5.19 -23.53 7.22
N ALA A 75 4.55 -23.11 6.14
CA ALA A 75 3.51 -22.10 6.19
C ALA A 75 2.33 -22.45 5.27
N TYR A 76 1.12 -22.05 5.67
CA TYR A 76 -0.11 -22.24 4.92
C TYR A 76 -0.88 -20.93 4.81
N LEU A 77 -1.09 -20.45 3.60
CA LEU A 77 -1.77 -19.19 3.32
C LEU A 77 -3.25 -19.44 3.05
N VAL A 78 -4.11 -18.62 3.65
CA VAL A 78 -5.55 -18.60 3.37
C VAL A 78 -5.96 -17.19 2.99
N THR A 79 -6.43 -17.00 1.76
CA THR A 79 -6.80 -15.69 1.22
C THR A 79 -8.07 -15.74 0.37
N ALA A 80 -8.73 -14.60 0.20
CA ALA A 80 -9.75 -14.48 -0.84
C ALA A 80 -9.09 -14.57 -2.22
N ALA A 81 -9.75 -15.27 -3.14
CA ALA A 81 -9.32 -15.35 -4.53
C ALA A 81 -9.68 -14.04 -5.26
N GLN A 82 -8.86 -13.67 -6.25
CA GLN A 82 -9.12 -12.50 -7.08
C GLN A 82 -9.99 -12.88 -8.26
N PHE A 83 -11.00 -12.03 -8.55
CA PHE A 83 -11.72 -12.07 -9.81
C PHE A 83 -11.19 -10.95 -10.72
N PRO A 84 -11.26 -11.09 -12.05
CA PRO A 84 -10.81 -10.04 -12.94
C PRO A 84 -11.55 -8.71 -12.66
N GLY A 85 -10.79 -7.64 -12.46
CA GLY A 85 -11.32 -6.32 -12.08
C GLY A 85 -11.81 -6.16 -10.64
N PHE A 86 -11.85 -7.23 -9.82
CA PHE A 86 -12.29 -7.17 -8.42
C PHE A 86 -11.38 -7.99 -7.50
N GLY A 87 -10.55 -7.30 -6.70
CA GLY A 87 -9.48 -7.92 -5.90
C GLY A 87 -9.41 -7.51 -4.44
N PHE A 88 -10.51 -7.03 -3.83
CA PHE A 88 -10.46 -6.61 -2.43
C PHE A 88 -10.35 -7.81 -1.48
N LYS A 89 -9.24 -7.89 -0.74
CA LYS A 89 -8.91 -8.94 0.23
C LYS A 89 -8.92 -8.37 1.66
N PRO A 90 -10.05 -8.44 2.40
CA PRO A 90 -10.15 -7.76 3.70
C PRO A 90 -9.21 -8.34 4.77
N ALA A 91 -9.00 -9.65 4.73
CA ALA A 91 -8.10 -10.37 5.62
C ALA A 91 -7.48 -11.58 4.91
N THR A 92 -6.19 -11.77 5.13
CA THR A 92 -5.40 -12.91 4.69
C THR A 92 -4.70 -13.51 5.91
N PHE A 93 -4.69 -14.84 6.01
CA PHE A 93 -4.15 -15.57 7.17
C PHE A 93 -2.97 -16.42 6.74
N TRP A 94 -1.83 -16.25 7.40
CA TRP A 94 -0.67 -17.11 7.23
C TRP A 94 -0.51 -17.97 8.48
N PHE A 95 -0.78 -19.26 8.39
CA PHE A 95 -0.55 -20.21 9.46
C PHE A 95 0.90 -20.67 9.41
N LEU A 96 1.63 -20.52 10.51
CA LEU A 96 3.06 -20.81 10.62
C LEU A 96 3.26 -22.01 11.55
N TYR A 97 3.95 -23.03 11.06
CA TYR A 97 4.15 -24.29 11.77
C TYR A 97 5.63 -24.53 12.05
N SER A 98 5.90 -25.18 13.18
CA SER A 98 7.24 -25.64 13.56
C SER A 98 7.74 -26.79 12.70
N SER A 99 9.00 -27.19 12.88
CA SER A 99 9.57 -28.43 12.32
C SER A 99 8.74 -29.67 12.65
N ASP A 100 8.13 -29.70 13.84
CA ASP A 100 7.27 -30.78 14.31
C ASP A 100 5.83 -30.71 13.76
N LYS A 101 5.58 -29.80 12.80
CA LYS A 101 4.28 -29.58 12.16
C LYS A 101 3.18 -29.21 13.15
N VAL A 102 3.52 -28.42 14.15
CA VAL A 102 2.59 -27.85 15.13
C VAL A 102 2.38 -26.37 14.84
N LEU A 103 1.13 -25.92 14.83
CA LEU A 103 0.79 -24.51 14.65
C LEU A 103 1.34 -23.67 15.82
N GLN A 104 2.21 -22.71 15.52
CA GLN A 104 2.86 -21.87 16.52
C GLN A 104 2.53 -20.38 16.39
N ALA A 105 2.26 -19.90 15.18
CA ALA A 105 1.95 -18.50 14.95
C ALA A 105 1.00 -18.31 13.77
N ILE A 106 0.32 -17.17 13.74
CA ILE A 106 -0.51 -16.72 12.64
C ILE A 106 -0.12 -15.29 12.28
N ILE A 107 0.07 -15.00 11.00
CA ILE A 107 0.10 -13.62 10.50
C ILE A 107 -1.29 -13.29 9.97
N LEU A 108 -1.96 -12.34 10.62
CA LEU A 108 -3.19 -11.74 10.11
C LEU A 108 -2.83 -10.50 9.29
N GLU A 109 -2.84 -10.62 7.98
CA GLU A 109 -2.69 -9.50 7.06
C GLU A 109 -4.05 -8.87 6.78
N MET A 110 -4.28 -7.67 7.34
CA MET A 110 -5.49 -6.89 7.07
C MET A 110 -5.23 -5.91 5.93
N SER A 111 -6.16 -5.81 4.99
CA SER A 111 -6.10 -4.80 3.92
C SER A 111 -7.29 -3.85 3.98
N ASN A 112 -7.12 -2.64 3.46
CA ASN A 112 -8.22 -1.69 3.30
C ASN A 112 -8.50 -1.39 1.82
N ILE A 113 -9.63 -0.74 1.57
CA ILE A 113 -10.08 -0.41 0.21
C ILE A 113 -9.18 0.61 -0.50
N PHE A 114 -8.25 1.25 0.23
CA PHE A 114 -7.27 2.19 -0.31
C PHE A 114 -6.01 1.48 -0.82
N GLY A 115 -5.96 0.15 -0.72
CA GLY A 115 -4.82 -0.66 -1.11
C GLY A 115 -3.69 -0.64 -0.08
N GLU A 116 -3.93 -0.17 1.15
CA GLU A 116 -2.96 -0.30 2.25
C GLU A 116 -3.13 -1.64 2.94
N ARG A 117 -2.07 -2.09 3.61
CA ARG A 117 -2.02 -3.39 4.28
C ARG A 117 -1.27 -3.29 5.60
N HIS A 118 -1.63 -4.13 6.55
CA HIS A 118 -0.89 -4.25 7.80
C HIS A 118 -0.93 -5.70 8.29
N PRO A 119 0.22 -6.38 8.34
CA PRO A 119 0.34 -7.69 8.96
C PRO A 119 0.41 -7.56 10.49
N TYR A 120 -0.33 -8.40 11.19
CA TYR A 120 -0.20 -8.62 12.63
C TYR A 120 0.36 -10.02 12.84
N LEU A 121 1.56 -10.12 13.39
CA LEU A 121 2.10 -11.39 13.84
C LEU A 121 1.52 -11.74 15.21
N VAL A 122 0.91 -12.92 15.31
CA VAL A 122 0.29 -13.44 16.52
C VAL A 122 0.95 -14.77 16.83
N THR A 123 1.79 -14.80 17.87
CA THR A 123 2.40 -16.03 18.37
C THR A 123 1.51 -16.67 19.43
N ARG A 124 1.62 -17.98 19.56
CA ARG A 124 1.08 -18.71 20.71
C ARG A 124 1.82 -18.29 21.98
N GLU A 125 1.07 -17.91 23.01
CA GLU A 125 1.63 -17.54 24.31
C GLU A 125 2.00 -18.81 25.09
N LEU A 126 3.23 -19.31 24.95
CA LEU A 126 3.70 -20.54 25.62
C LEU A 126 3.80 -20.35 27.15
N ASP A 127 4.22 -19.16 27.61
CA ASP A 127 4.50 -18.90 29.03
C ASP A 127 3.27 -18.93 29.95
N LYS A 128 2.05 -18.75 29.40
CA LYS A 128 0.80 -18.89 30.17
C LYS A 128 0.24 -20.31 30.17
N GLU A 129 0.79 -21.17 29.32
CA GLU A 129 0.40 -22.57 29.22
C GLU A 129 1.10 -23.40 30.30
N ASP A 130 2.35 -23.11 30.65
CA ASP A 130 3.10 -23.85 31.69
C ASP A 130 2.45 -23.78 33.09
N GLU A 131 1.77 -22.69 33.45
CA GLU A 131 0.99 -22.61 34.70
C GLU A 131 -0.32 -23.42 34.66
N HIS A 132 -0.92 -23.62 33.48
CA HIS A 132 -2.19 -24.36 33.32
C HIS A 132 -2.00 -25.85 32.99
N VAL A 133 -0.84 -26.25 32.46
CA VAL A 133 -0.51 -27.63 32.04
C VAL A 133 -0.43 -28.58 33.24
N HIS A 134 -0.18 -28.09 34.46
CA HIS A 134 -0.12 -28.94 35.65
C HIS A 134 -1.48 -29.55 36.10
N ASN A 135 -2.62 -29.14 35.52
CA ASN A 135 -3.95 -29.62 35.92
C ASN A 135 -4.83 -30.17 34.76
N MET A 136 -4.30 -30.38 33.55
CA MET A 136 -5.11 -30.81 32.39
C MET A 136 -4.90 -32.26 31.95
N THR A 137 -6.00 -32.90 31.54
CA THR A 137 -6.05 -34.20 30.87
C THR A 137 -5.40 -34.16 29.47
N GLN A 138 -4.82 -35.27 29.01
CA GLN A 138 -4.14 -35.38 27.69
C GLN A 138 -4.97 -34.86 26.49
N ASN A 139 -6.31 -35.00 26.54
CA ASN A 139 -7.19 -34.53 25.47
C ASN A 139 -7.28 -32.99 25.39
N ASP A 140 -7.18 -32.29 26.53
CA ASP A 140 -7.26 -30.83 26.58
C ASP A 140 -5.96 -30.20 26.06
N GLN A 141 -4.82 -30.85 26.32
CA GLN A 141 -3.50 -30.46 25.78
C GLN A 141 -3.47 -30.54 24.24
N GLY A 142 -4.06 -31.58 23.65
CA GLY A 142 -4.17 -31.72 22.19
C GLY A 142 -5.07 -30.66 21.55
N LEU A 143 -6.17 -30.29 22.22
CA LEU A 143 -7.09 -29.26 21.75
C LEU A 143 -6.47 -27.85 21.83
N GLN A 144 -5.73 -27.56 22.91
CA GLN A 144 -5.00 -26.30 23.06
C GLN A 144 -3.87 -26.17 22.04
N CYS A 145 -3.18 -27.27 21.72
CA CYS A 145 -2.20 -27.31 20.64
C CYS A 145 -2.75 -27.04 19.24
N SER A 146 -4.07 -27.07 19.08
CA SER A 146 -4.74 -26.85 17.80
C SER A 146 -5.38 -25.46 17.67
N GLN A 147 -5.22 -24.55 18.63
CA GLN A 147 -5.83 -23.22 18.57
C GLN A 147 -4.91 -22.10 19.06
N ILE A 148 -5.01 -20.94 18.43
CA ILE A 148 -4.33 -19.71 18.84
C ILE A 148 -5.39 -18.70 19.27
N LYS A 149 -5.26 -18.21 20.50
CA LYS A 149 -6.11 -17.16 21.07
C LYS A 149 -5.26 -16.03 21.62
N THR A 150 -5.34 -14.87 21.00
CA THR A 150 -4.53 -13.71 21.39
C THR A 150 -5.32 -12.43 21.17
N THR A 151 -4.97 -11.39 21.94
CA THR A 151 -5.52 -10.04 21.82
C THR A 151 -4.39 -9.03 21.61
N TRP A 152 -4.55 -8.11 20.67
CA TRP A 152 -3.57 -7.06 20.41
C TRP A 152 -4.26 -5.72 20.15
N ARG A 153 -3.48 -4.64 20.21
CA ARG A 153 -3.98 -3.29 19.97
C ARG A 153 -4.22 -3.06 18.48
N LYS A 154 -5.37 -2.48 18.15
CA LYS A 154 -5.65 -2.04 16.78
C LYS A 154 -4.74 -0.88 16.40
N SER A 155 -4.05 -1.00 15.27
CA SER A 155 -3.17 0.02 14.69
C SER A 155 -3.57 0.42 13.27
N PHE A 156 -4.44 -0.35 12.62
CA PHE A 156 -4.78 -0.20 11.20
C PHE A 156 -6.21 0.30 10.97
N HIS A 157 -6.40 1.17 9.98
CA HIS A 157 -7.70 1.75 9.63
C HIS A 157 -8.32 0.97 8.45
N VAL A 158 -9.29 0.12 8.78
CA VAL A 158 -9.97 -0.78 7.83
C VAL A 158 -11.34 -0.25 7.40
N SER A 159 -12.00 0.56 8.24
CA SER A 159 -13.39 0.99 8.04
C SER A 159 -13.58 2.44 8.48
N PRO A 160 -14.30 3.26 7.69
CA PRO A 160 -14.60 4.65 8.03
C PRO A 160 -15.50 4.78 9.27
N PHE A 161 -16.19 3.73 9.70
CA PHE A 161 -17.05 3.80 10.90
C PHE A 161 -16.30 3.42 12.18
N ASN A 162 -15.02 3.05 12.08
CA ASN A 162 -14.22 2.59 13.20
C ASN A 162 -12.90 3.35 13.29
N SER A 163 -12.71 4.06 14.40
CA SER A 163 -11.41 4.63 14.75
C SER A 163 -10.30 3.57 14.83
N ARG A 164 -9.03 4.01 14.80
CA ARG A 164 -7.88 3.13 15.09
C ARG A 164 -7.72 2.77 16.58
N ARG A 165 -8.58 3.28 17.48
CA ARG A 165 -8.54 2.91 18.91
C ARG A 165 -9.29 1.59 19.15
N GLY A 166 -8.83 0.83 20.12
CA GLY A 166 -9.40 -0.45 20.53
C GLY A 166 -8.40 -1.60 20.39
N SER A 167 -8.92 -2.82 20.48
CA SER A 167 -8.14 -4.06 20.37
C SER A 167 -8.85 -5.04 19.44
N TYR A 168 -8.07 -5.90 18.80
CA TYR A 168 -8.56 -7.08 18.12
C TYR A 168 -8.26 -8.30 18.99
N SER A 169 -9.19 -9.23 19.09
CA SER A 169 -8.91 -10.59 19.55
C SER A 169 -9.17 -11.57 18.43
N ILE A 170 -8.32 -12.59 18.32
CA ILE A 170 -8.51 -13.72 17.41
C ILE A 170 -8.64 -15.01 18.20
N LEU A 171 -9.48 -15.89 17.70
CA LEU A 171 -9.50 -17.31 18.02
C LEU A 171 -9.44 -18.05 16.70
N ALA A 172 -8.32 -18.69 16.40
CA ALA A 172 -8.12 -19.42 15.16
C ALA A 172 -7.75 -20.87 15.46
N LYS A 173 -8.49 -21.81 14.90
CA LYS A 173 -8.15 -23.23 14.94
C LYS A 173 -7.20 -23.59 13.80
N ASP A 174 -6.39 -24.60 14.03
CA ASP A 174 -5.48 -25.19 13.06
C ASP A 174 -6.28 -25.81 11.89
N PRO A 175 -6.15 -25.27 10.67
CA PRO A 175 -6.89 -25.76 9.53
C PRO A 175 -6.35 -27.08 8.97
N LEU A 176 -5.12 -27.48 9.30
CA LEU A 176 -4.49 -28.72 8.82
C LEU A 176 -4.43 -29.81 9.90
N GLY A 177 -4.54 -29.40 11.16
CA GLY A 177 -4.46 -30.28 12.32
C GLY A 177 -3.06 -30.89 12.52
N PRO A 178 -2.92 -31.79 13.52
CA PRO A 178 -1.63 -32.36 13.90
C PRO A 178 -0.98 -33.10 12.73
N GLY A 179 0.29 -32.79 12.47
CA GLY A 179 1.08 -33.41 11.41
C GLY A 179 0.75 -32.94 9.99
N MET A 180 -0.11 -31.92 9.83
CA MET A 180 -0.50 -31.34 8.54
C MET A 180 -1.03 -32.37 7.52
N GLN A 181 -1.73 -33.41 7.98
CA GLN A 181 -2.12 -34.55 7.14
C GLN A 181 -3.28 -34.25 6.16
N GLY A 182 -4.00 -33.15 6.35
CA GLY A 182 -5.07 -32.74 5.45
C GLY A 182 -5.91 -31.60 6.02
N PHE A 183 -6.62 -30.89 5.13
CA PHE A 183 -7.44 -29.75 5.54
C PHE A 183 -8.70 -30.22 6.31
N ARG A 184 -8.85 -29.76 7.56
CA ARG A 184 -9.96 -30.11 8.47
C ARG A 184 -11.08 -29.06 8.52
N GLY A 185 -10.86 -27.90 7.90
CA GLY A 185 -11.81 -26.79 7.92
C GLY A 185 -11.20 -25.51 8.48
N LEU A 186 -11.82 -24.38 8.16
CA LEU A 186 -11.49 -23.08 8.74
C LEU A 186 -12.49 -22.76 9.85
N ASP A 187 -11.98 -22.37 11.01
CA ASP A 187 -12.75 -21.78 12.10
C ASP A 187 -11.91 -20.66 12.72
N ILE A 188 -12.19 -19.43 12.27
CA ILE A 188 -11.50 -18.23 12.73
C ILE A 188 -12.55 -17.23 13.20
N SER A 189 -12.41 -16.75 14.42
CA SER A 189 -13.24 -15.70 14.99
C SER A 189 -12.38 -14.49 15.32
N ILE A 190 -12.76 -13.32 14.82
CA ILE A 190 -12.10 -12.05 15.10
C ILE A 190 -13.10 -11.12 15.79
N THR A 191 -12.75 -10.62 16.96
CA THR A 191 -13.56 -9.63 17.68
C THR A 191 -12.82 -8.30 17.71
N LEU A 192 -13.49 -7.22 17.33
CA LEU A 192 -13.02 -5.85 17.53
C LEU A 192 -13.67 -5.30 18.79
N SER A 193 -12.86 -4.96 19.79
CA SER A 193 -13.29 -4.31 21.03
C SER A 193 -12.96 -2.82 21.02
N SER A 194 -13.81 -2.03 21.66
CA SER A 194 -13.58 -0.60 21.89
C SER A 194 -12.44 -0.37 22.88
N SER A 195 -11.99 0.88 23.04
CA SER A 195 -11.07 1.27 24.12
C SER A 195 -11.66 1.08 25.53
N LYS A 196 -12.99 0.90 25.63
CA LYS A 196 -13.70 0.53 26.86
C LYS A 196 -13.99 -0.97 26.97
N ASP A 197 -13.29 -1.78 26.18
CA ASP A 197 -13.42 -3.25 26.12
C ASP A 197 -14.82 -3.78 25.76
N GLN A 198 -15.63 -2.96 25.09
CA GLN A 198 -16.95 -3.36 24.59
C GLN A 198 -16.83 -3.93 23.18
N PRO A 199 -17.37 -5.13 22.89
CA PRO A 199 -17.30 -5.72 21.56
C PRO A 199 -18.13 -4.89 20.57
N LYS A 200 -17.50 -4.48 19.47
CA LYS A 200 -18.10 -3.66 18.40
C LYS A 200 -18.44 -4.47 17.16
N LEU A 201 -17.56 -5.41 16.81
CA LEU A 201 -17.72 -6.23 15.62
C LEU A 201 -17.19 -7.61 15.93
N PHE A 202 -17.99 -8.61 15.57
CA PHE A 202 -17.61 -10.01 15.62
C PHE A 202 -17.69 -10.56 14.20
N ALA A 203 -16.55 -11.04 13.69
CA ALA A 203 -16.46 -11.67 12.38
C ALA A 203 -16.05 -13.12 12.55
N LYS A 204 -16.79 -14.03 11.91
CA LYS A 204 -16.49 -15.45 11.95
C LYS A 204 -16.32 -15.98 10.53
N LEU A 205 -15.20 -16.65 10.28
CA LEU A 205 -14.90 -17.35 9.04
C LEU A 205 -14.99 -18.85 9.31
N LEU A 206 -15.97 -19.48 8.69
CA LEU A 206 -16.21 -20.92 8.75
C LEU A 206 -16.09 -21.54 7.37
N SER A 207 -15.57 -22.77 7.30
CA SER A 207 -15.65 -23.58 6.09
C SER A 207 -17.05 -24.16 5.95
N GLU A 208 -17.70 -23.88 4.83
CA GLU A 208 -19.00 -24.45 4.48
C GLU A 208 -18.82 -25.41 3.29
N GLY A 209 -19.23 -26.66 3.48
CA GLY A 209 -19.17 -27.69 2.44
C GLY A 209 -17.81 -28.38 2.27
N LYS A 210 -17.69 -29.15 1.19
CA LYS A 210 -16.49 -29.94 0.85
C LYS A 210 -15.45 -29.05 0.16
N THR A 211 -14.18 -29.20 0.55
CA THR A 211 -13.09 -28.52 -0.13
C THR A 211 -12.87 -29.07 -1.53
N ILE A 212 -12.68 -28.18 -2.48
CA ILE A 212 -12.40 -28.51 -3.86
C ILE A 212 -10.89 -28.42 -4.06
N ASP A 213 -10.27 -29.53 -4.46
CA ASP A 213 -8.88 -29.53 -4.92
C ASP A 213 -8.84 -29.05 -6.38
N PRO A 214 -8.23 -27.90 -6.67
CA PRO A 214 -8.16 -27.36 -8.03
C PRO A 214 -7.37 -28.26 -9.00
N GLY A 215 -6.49 -29.13 -8.50
CA GLY A 215 -5.75 -30.10 -9.31
C GLY A 215 -6.61 -31.29 -9.78
N ARG A 216 -7.72 -31.57 -9.10
CA ARG A 216 -8.58 -32.74 -9.37
C ARG A 216 -9.90 -32.42 -10.05
N ILE A 217 -10.25 -31.14 -10.17
CA ILE A 217 -11.52 -30.71 -10.76
C ILE A 217 -11.44 -30.65 -12.30
N SER A 218 -12.48 -31.16 -12.97
CA SER A 218 -12.62 -31.08 -14.42
C SER A 218 -12.86 -29.64 -14.89
N ILE A 219 -12.57 -29.34 -16.16
CA ILE A 219 -12.78 -28.00 -16.75
C ILE A 219 -14.25 -27.55 -16.58
N LEU A 220 -15.22 -28.44 -16.82
CA LEU A 220 -16.64 -28.15 -16.64
C LEU A 220 -16.97 -27.84 -15.18
N GLY A 221 -16.34 -28.53 -14.24
CA GLY A 221 -16.44 -28.23 -12.81
C GLY A 221 -15.87 -26.87 -12.44
N LYS A 222 -14.73 -26.47 -13.04
CA LYS A 222 -14.14 -25.13 -12.87
C LYS A 222 -15.11 -24.04 -13.35
N VAL A 223 -15.69 -24.20 -14.53
CA VAL A 223 -16.66 -23.25 -15.11
C VAL A 223 -17.93 -23.16 -14.25
N GLY A 224 -18.49 -24.30 -13.84
CA GLY A 224 -19.66 -24.34 -12.95
C GLY A 224 -19.40 -23.66 -11.62
N PHE A 225 -18.21 -23.85 -11.04
CA PHE A 225 -17.79 -23.16 -9.82
C PHE A 225 -17.72 -21.64 -10.05
N VAL A 226 -17.04 -21.15 -11.09
CA VAL A 226 -16.95 -19.70 -11.39
C VAL A 226 -18.35 -19.08 -11.57
N LEU A 227 -19.23 -19.71 -12.35
CA LEU A 227 -20.58 -19.21 -12.60
C LEU A 227 -21.40 -19.12 -11.30
N SER A 228 -21.24 -20.08 -10.38
CA SER A 228 -21.93 -20.03 -9.09
C SER A 228 -21.54 -18.83 -8.23
N TRP A 229 -20.32 -18.31 -8.39
CA TRP A 229 -19.82 -17.13 -7.65
C TRP A 229 -20.06 -15.80 -8.38
N PHE A 230 -20.34 -15.82 -9.68
CA PHE A 230 -20.46 -14.61 -10.49
C PHE A 230 -21.48 -13.60 -9.93
N GLY A 231 -22.68 -14.07 -9.58
CA GLY A 231 -23.72 -13.21 -8.99
C GLY A 231 -23.32 -12.62 -7.64
N SER A 232 -22.62 -13.39 -6.82
CA SER A 232 -22.10 -12.93 -5.53
C SER A 232 -21.05 -11.84 -5.72
N VAL A 233 -20.11 -12.02 -6.66
CA VAL A 233 -19.03 -11.06 -6.97
C VAL A 233 -19.60 -9.74 -7.49
N LEU A 234 -20.54 -9.79 -8.44
CA LEU A 234 -21.18 -8.60 -8.98
C LEU A 234 -21.95 -7.81 -7.91
N ALA A 235 -22.52 -8.51 -6.93
CA ALA A 235 -23.27 -7.89 -5.83
C ALA A 235 -22.40 -7.30 -4.72
N ILE A 236 -21.07 -7.55 -4.66
CA ILE A 236 -20.23 -7.11 -3.54
C ILE A 236 -20.24 -5.58 -3.40
N LEU A 237 -19.92 -4.85 -4.47
CA LEU A 237 -19.81 -3.39 -4.41
C LEU A 237 -21.16 -2.72 -4.15
N PRO A 238 -22.28 -3.07 -4.84
CA PRO A 238 -23.59 -2.53 -4.53
C PRO A 238 -24.02 -2.79 -3.08
N ARG A 239 -23.81 -4.00 -2.57
CA ARG A 239 -24.12 -4.35 -1.17
C ARG A 239 -23.25 -3.54 -0.20
N PHE A 240 -21.95 -3.40 -0.48
CA PHE A 240 -21.04 -2.60 0.33
C PHE A 240 -21.49 -1.13 0.40
N MET A 241 -21.86 -0.53 -0.74
CA MET A 241 -22.37 0.84 -0.78
C MET A 241 -23.68 0.97 -0.01
N MET A 242 -24.64 0.06 -0.23
CA MET A 242 -25.92 0.08 0.48
C MET A 242 -25.74 -0.02 2.01
N GLN A 243 -24.91 -0.95 2.48
CA GLN A 243 -24.64 -1.11 3.90
C GLN A 243 -23.92 0.11 4.49
N SER A 244 -22.97 0.69 3.77
CA SER A 244 -22.29 1.92 4.20
C SER A 244 -23.27 3.10 4.32
N THR A 245 -24.20 3.23 3.38
CA THR A 245 -25.27 4.24 3.42
C THR A 245 -26.20 4.03 4.62
N ILE A 246 -26.60 2.79 4.90
CA ILE A 246 -27.43 2.46 6.07
C ILE A 246 -26.69 2.82 7.38
N LEU A 247 -25.41 2.46 7.51
CA LEU A 247 -24.62 2.77 8.69
C LEU A 247 -24.46 4.29 8.91
N PHE A 248 -24.28 5.04 7.83
CA PHE A 248 -24.12 6.49 7.89
C PHE A 248 -25.44 7.21 8.20
N PHE A 249 -26.51 6.97 7.43
CA PHE A 249 -27.76 7.73 7.57
C PHE A 249 -28.73 7.16 8.59
N LYS A 250 -28.88 5.82 8.69
CA LYS A 250 -29.85 5.20 9.59
C LYS A 250 -29.30 5.09 11.01
N HIS A 251 -28.04 4.70 11.14
CA HIS A 251 -27.40 4.49 12.44
C HIS A 251 -26.59 5.69 12.93
N ASN A 252 -26.46 6.77 12.12
CA ASN A 252 -25.72 7.99 12.46
C ASN A 252 -24.32 7.70 13.04
N LEU A 253 -23.65 6.67 12.51
CA LEU A 253 -22.31 6.33 12.96
C LEU A 253 -21.33 7.41 12.52
N HIS A 254 -20.44 7.78 13.44
CA HIS A 254 -19.42 8.78 13.17
C HIS A 254 -18.48 8.31 12.04
N PHE A 255 -18.31 9.15 11.02
CA PHE A 255 -17.42 8.92 9.90
C PHE A 255 -16.01 9.41 10.23
N TRP A 256 -15.06 8.49 10.22
CA TRP A 256 -13.64 8.73 10.41
C TRP A 256 -12.97 8.79 9.04
N TYR A 257 -12.29 9.90 8.77
CA TYR A 257 -11.43 10.02 7.59
C TYR A 257 -10.25 9.05 7.70
N ARG A 258 -9.83 8.53 6.54
CA ARG A 258 -8.65 7.67 6.41
C ARG A 258 -7.41 8.43 6.94
N PRO A 259 -6.73 7.91 7.97
CA PRO A 259 -5.44 8.44 8.38
C PRO A 259 -4.31 7.85 7.52
N GLU A 260 -3.18 8.54 7.44
CA GLU A 260 -2.00 7.97 6.75
C GLU A 260 -1.47 6.71 7.46
N PRO A 261 -0.85 5.78 6.69
CA PRO A 261 -0.24 4.55 7.21
C PRO A 261 0.74 4.82 8.34
N LEU A 262 0.84 3.89 9.30
CA LEU A 262 1.92 3.92 10.29
C LEU A 262 3.18 3.28 9.70
N LYS A 263 4.32 3.42 10.39
CA LYS A 263 5.61 2.85 10.00
C LYS A 263 5.52 1.33 9.79
N GLU A 264 4.73 0.65 10.61
CA GLU A 264 4.53 -0.80 10.59
C GLU A 264 3.51 -1.24 9.52
N SER A 265 2.75 -0.28 8.97
CA SER A 265 1.82 -0.52 7.86
C SER A 265 2.51 -0.33 6.51
N ILE A 266 1.91 -0.92 5.49
CA ILE A 266 2.41 -0.89 4.12
C ILE A 266 1.44 -0.04 3.29
N GLY A 267 1.91 1.12 2.85
CA GLY A 267 1.12 2.08 2.07
C GLY A 267 0.66 1.54 0.72
N ARG A 268 -0.29 2.23 0.08
CA ARG A 268 -0.85 1.84 -1.23
C ARG A 268 0.21 1.76 -2.34
N PRO A 269 -0.03 1.03 -3.45
CA PRO A 269 0.86 1.10 -4.61
C PRO A 269 0.92 2.52 -5.19
N ALA A 270 2.10 2.87 -5.70
CA ALA A 270 2.34 4.11 -6.41
C ALA A 270 1.69 4.07 -7.81
N ASN A 271 1.04 5.16 -8.19
CA ASN A 271 0.62 5.34 -9.58
C ASN A 271 1.84 5.68 -10.46
N TRP A 272 1.66 5.72 -11.78
CA TRP A 272 2.77 5.94 -12.71
C TRP A 272 3.46 7.30 -12.54
N ILE A 273 2.72 8.36 -12.17
CA ILE A 273 3.31 9.68 -11.88
C ILE A 273 4.18 9.59 -10.62
N GLU A 274 3.65 8.97 -9.57
CA GLU A 274 4.37 8.79 -8.31
C GLU A 274 5.61 7.92 -8.48
N LYS A 275 5.58 6.91 -9.36
CA LYS A 275 6.77 6.13 -9.73
C LYS A 275 7.85 7.00 -10.38
N ILE A 276 7.48 7.85 -11.33
CA ILE A 276 8.42 8.78 -11.97
C ILE A 276 8.97 9.76 -10.94
N LEU A 277 8.10 10.37 -10.12
CA LEU A 277 8.51 11.32 -9.09
C LEU A 277 9.36 10.67 -7.99
N GLU A 278 9.12 9.41 -7.65
CA GLU A 278 9.97 8.63 -6.74
C GLU A 278 11.37 8.48 -7.30
N GLN A 279 11.50 8.10 -8.57
CA GLN A 279 12.80 7.98 -9.23
C GLN A 279 13.55 9.32 -9.19
N VAL A 280 12.90 10.41 -9.55
CA VAL A 280 13.51 11.76 -9.51
C VAL A 280 13.86 12.16 -8.08
N PHE A 281 12.98 11.91 -7.10
CA PHE A 281 13.23 12.24 -5.70
C PHE A 281 14.41 11.44 -5.13
N ARG A 282 14.53 10.17 -5.50
CA ARG A 282 15.63 9.29 -5.08
C ARG A 282 16.98 9.79 -5.60
N GLU A 283 17.06 10.16 -6.88
CA GLU A 283 18.26 10.76 -7.47
C GLU A 283 18.59 12.11 -6.84
N TYR A 284 17.56 12.93 -6.59
CA TYR A 284 17.71 14.21 -5.92
C TYR A 284 18.22 14.05 -4.48
N LEU A 285 17.70 13.08 -3.72
CA LEU A 285 18.14 12.77 -2.37
C LEU A 285 19.61 12.32 -2.37
N ARG A 286 19.99 11.44 -3.30
CA ARG A 286 21.39 11.02 -3.50
C ARG A 286 22.30 12.21 -3.76
N TYR A 287 21.88 13.13 -4.64
CA TYR A 287 22.60 14.37 -4.93
C TYR A 287 22.79 15.25 -3.68
N LEU A 288 21.74 15.40 -2.85
CA LEU A 288 21.84 16.16 -1.60
C LEU A 288 22.82 15.53 -0.62
N VAL A 289 22.80 14.19 -0.45
CA VAL A 289 23.72 13.48 0.43
C VAL A 289 25.17 13.63 -0.03
N GLN A 290 25.42 13.48 -1.34
CA GLN A 290 26.76 13.60 -1.91
C GLN A 290 27.37 15.00 -1.75
N ARG A 291 26.53 16.04 -1.63
CA ARG A 291 26.97 17.42 -1.42
C ARG A 291 26.92 17.87 0.03
N SER A 292 26.48 17.01 0.94
CA SER A 292 26.49 17.34 2.37
C SER A 292 27.93 17.39 2.86
N THR A 293 28.27 18.50 3.52
CA THR A 293 29.57 18.65 4.19
C THR A 293 29.59 17.90 5.52
N ALA A 294 28.42 17.64 6.11
CA ALA A 294 28.29 16.90 7.35
C ALA A 294 28.37 15.38 7.08
N PRO A 295 28.98 14.60 7.99
CA PRO A 295 29.03 13.15 7.87
C PRO A 295 27.62 12.57 8.14
N VAL A 296 27.01 11.98 7.11
CA VAL A 296 25.63 11.47 7.12
C VAL A 296 25.52 10.22 6.25
N THR A 297 24.81 9.22 6.77
CA THR A 297 24.38 8.03 6.00
C THR A 297 22.86 7.98 6.01
N ILE A 298 22.23 7.97 4.84
CA ILE A 298 20.77 7.87 4.72
C ILE A 298 20.39 6.47 4.27
N LEU A 299 19.58 5.79 5.07
CA LEU A 299 18.86 4.59 4.66
C LEU A 299 17.47 4.98 4.17
N TYR A 300 17.25 4.90 2.86
CA TYR A 300 16.03 5.33 2.19
C TYR A 300 15.16 4.13 1.79
N THR A 301 13.94 4.09 2.32
CA THR A 301 12.91 3.11 1.95
C THR A 301 11.80 3.78 1.13
N PRO A 302 11.64 3.44 -0.17
CA PRO A 302 10.64 4.05 -1.04
C PRO A 302 9.21 3.57 -0.71
N GLY A 303 8.24 4.47 -0.90
CA GLY A 303 6.82 4.20 -0.65
C GLY A 303 6.08 3.69 -1.89
N GLY A 304 5.51 2.49 -1.82
CA GLY A 304 4.56 1.94 -2.80
C GLY A 304 5.11 1.57 -4.18
N VAL A 305 6.42 1.62 -4.39
CA VAL A 305 7.09 1.15 -5.60
C VAL A 305 7.66 -0.25 -5.34
N ALA A 306 7.11 -1.28 -6.00
CA ALA A 306 7.50 -2.68 -5.78
C ALA A 306 8.91 -3.02 -6.29
N GLU A 307 9.35 -2.30 -7.33
CA GLU A 307 10.64 -2.49 -8.02
C GLU A 307 11.80 -1.81 -7.26
N ALA A 308 11.50 -0.85 -6.38
CA ALA A 308 12.50 -0.07 -5.69
C ALA A 308 12.82 -0.72 -4.34
N SER A 309 14.05 -1.19 -4.18
CA SER A 309 14.59 -1.69 -2.91
C SER A 309 15.02 -0.54 -2.00
N GLU A 310 15.24 -0.88 -0.73
CA GLU A 310 15.91 0.02 0.22
C GLU A 310 17.32 0.36 -0.29
N GLN A 311 17.68 1.64 -0.22
CA GLN A 311 18.98 2.14 -0.69
C GLN A 311 19.69 2.92 0.39
N THR A 312 21.01 2.76 0.43
CA THR A 312 21.88 3.51 1.34
C THR A 312 22.66 4.56 0.57
N PHE A 313 22.55 5.83 0.99
CA PHE A 313 23.34 6.94 0.47
C PHE A 313 24.33 7.40 1.53
N ILE A 314 25.58 7.60 1.14
CA ILE A 314 26.67 7.94 2.06
C ILE A 314 27.29 9.26 1.60
N SER A 315 27.48 10.21 2.52
CA SER A 315 28.18 11.48 2.25
C SER A 315 29.68 11.25 2.05
N PRO A 316 30.39 12.13 1.31
CA PRO A 316 31.85 12.03 1.15
C PRO A 316 32.60 12.17 2.48
N SER A 317 32.03 12.94 3.41
CA SER A 317 32.53 13.08 4.78
C SER A 317 32.35 11.78 5.55
N THR A 318 33.45 11.20 6.03
CA THR A 318 33.45 9.88 6.68
C THR A 318 32.95 9.97 8.12
N CYS A 319 31.94 9.16 8.47
CA CYS A 319 31.68 8.83 9.87
C CYS A 319 32.74 7.82 10.34
N GLY A 320 33.17 7.94 11.61
CA GLY A 320 34.07 6.94 12.19
C GLY A 320 33.41 5.56 12.20
N PRO A 321 34.19 4.46 12.14
CA PRO A 321 33.64 3.11 12.23
C PRO A 321 32.89 2.94 13.56
N GLY A 322 31.57 2.69 13.48
CA GLY A 322 30.69 2.47 14.64
C GLY A 322 29.85 3.68 15.09
N ASP A 323 29.92 4.83 14.42
CA ASP A 323 29.16 6.01 14.83
C ASP A 323 27.70 5.96 14.31
N SER A 324 26.86 5.20 15.03
CA SER A 324 25.41 5.07 14.75
C SER A 324 24.67 6.40 14.77
N ASN A 325 25.29 7.48 15.25
CA ASN A 325 24.72 8.82 15.29
C ASN A 325 24.57 9.46 13.91
N CYS A 326 25.35 9.03 12.92
CA CYS A 326 25.31 9.55 11.55
C CYS A 326 24.21 8.96 10.67
N GLU A 327 23.71 7.77 11.02
CA GLU A 327 22.73 7.05 10.21
C GLU A 327 21.33 7.63 10.43
N ILE A 328 20.65 8.00 9.35
CA ILE A 328 19.28 8.53 9.35
C ILE A 328 18.43 7.62 8.47
N LYS A 329 17.34 7.09 9.04
CA LYS A 329 16.37 6.28 8.30
C LYS A 329 15.27 7.19 7.78
N ILE A 330 14.99 7.11 6.49
CA ILE A 330 13.91 7.85 5.81
C ILE A 330 13.01 6.83 5.14
N LYS A 331 11.79 6.69 5.65
CA LYS A 331 10.76 5.79 5.09
C LYS A 331 9.58 6.59 4.59
N VAL A 332 9.29 6.47 3.30
CA VAL A 332 8.05 7.05 2.73
C VAL A 332 6.89 6.11 3.04
N LEU A 333 5.93 6.59 3.83
CA LEU A 333 4.79 5.79 4.31
C LEU A 333 3.72 5.60 3.22
N THR A 334 3.59 6.57 2.33
CA THR A 334 2.57 6.59 1.27
C THR A 334 3.11 7.31 0.02
N PRO A 335 2.85 6.80 -1.20
CA PRO A 335 3.33 7.41 -2.44
C PRO A 335 2.88 8.85 -2.69
N ILE A 336 1.80 9.28 -2.03
CA ILE A 336 1.29 10.66 -2.15
C ILE A 336 2.35 11.70 -1.74
N PHE A 337 3.32 11.31 -0.92
CA PHE A 337 4.47 12.13 -0.56
C PHE A 337 5.15 12.71 -1.81
N TYR A 338 5.41 11.90 -2.84
CA TYR A 338 6.15 12.36 -4.03
C TYR A 338 5.36 13.40 -4.82
N SER A 339 4.05 13.18 -4.99
CA SER A 339 3.16 14.16 -5.61
C SER A 339 3.08 15.43 -4.79
N ARG A 340 3.04 15.35 -3.45
CA ARG A 340 2.99 16.54 -2.58
C ARG A 340 4.33 17.28 -2.54
N PHE A 341 5.45 16.58 -2.61
CA PHE A 341 6.79 17.16 -2.50
C PHE A 341 7.04 18.24 -3.56
N VAL A 342 6.63 18.00 -4.81
CA VAL A 342 6.81 18.95 -5.92
C VAL A 342 5.99 20.24 -5.78
N HIS A 343 4.96 20.25 -4.94
CA HIS A 343 4.14 21.44 -4.65
C HIS A 343 4.84 22.42 -3.70
N TYR A 344 5.84 21.98 -2.93
CA TYR A 344 6.58 22.86 -2.04
C TYR A 344 7.64 23.67 -2.80
N ALA A 345 7.86 24.91 -2.37
CA ALA A 345 8.92 25.76 -2.93
C ALA A 345 10.31 25.44 -2.31
N HIS A 346 10.32 25.05 -1.03
CA HIS A 346 11.53 24.70 -0.29
C HIS A 346 11.47 23.23 0.15
N ASP A 347 12.55 22.51 -0.12
CA ASP A 347 12.76 21.11 0.26
C ASP A 347 12.76 20.89 1.77
N SER A 348 13.42 21.77 2.54
CA SER A 348 13.40 21.73 4.01
C SER A 348 11.99 21.89 4.57
N GLU A 349 11.22 22.87 4.09
CA GLU A 349 9.81 23.03 4.46
C GLU A 349 8.99 21.78 4.11
N ALA A 350 9.17 21.25 2.90
CA ALA A 350 8.47 20.06 2.43
C ALA A 350 8.66 18.89 3.39
N ILE A 351 9.91 18.57 3.72
CA ILE A 351 10.25 17.44 4.58
C ILE A 351 9.69 17.64 6.00
N PHE A 352 9.84 18.83 6.60
CA PHE A 352 9.30 19.07 7.94
C PHE A 352 7.77 19.00 7.99
N CYS A 353 7.08 19.60 7.01
CA CYS A 353 5.63 19.52 6.90
C CYS A 353 5.16 18.07 6.70
N GLU A 354 5.82 17.32 5.81
CA GLU A 354 5.45 15.94 5.50
C GLU A 354 5.79 14.95 6.62
N VAL A 355 6.76 15.23 7.50
CA VAL A 355 7.04 14.43 8.71
C VAL A 355 6.08 14.79 9.85
N VAL A 356 5.94 16.07 10.19
CA VAL A 356 5.26 16.52 11.41
C VAL A 356 3.77 16.71 11.21
N GLU A 357 3.37 17.34 10.09
CA GLU A 357 1.98 17.74 9.88
C GLU A 357 1.18 16.68 9.12
N SER A 358 1.68 16.27 7.95
CA SER A 358 0.99 15.31 7.08
C SER A 358 1.30 13.85 7.43
N CYS A 359 2.45 13.60 8.08
CA CYS A 359 3.12 12.30 8.31
C CYS A 359 2.90 11.31 7.15
N THR A 360 3.30 11.74 5.96
CA THR A 360 3.48 10.88 4.77
C THR A 360 4.91 10.32 4.71
N LEU A 361 5.82 10.91 5.48
CA LEU A 361 7.21 10.50 5.66
C LEU A 361 7.48 10.18 7.13
N TRP A 362 8.23 9.10 7.39
CA TRP A 362 8.75 8.76 8.71
C TRP A 362 10.28 8.84 8.72
N THR A 363 10.82 9.33 9.81
CA THR A 363 12.26 9.29 10.09
C THR A 363 12.49 8.98 11.56
N ASP A 364 13.61 8.33 11.85
CA ASP A 364 14.06 8.06 13.22
C ASP A 364 14.65 9.30 13.89
N LYS A 365 15.31 10.19 13.13
CA LYS A 365 16.05 11.36 13.64
C LYS A 365 15.67 12.65 12.91
N PRO A 366 14.48 13.23 13.19
CA PRO A 366 13.98 14.41 12.46
C PRO A 366 14.86 15.64 12.59
N GLU A 367 15.53 15.84 13.73
CA GLU A 367 16.40 16.98 13.98
C GLU A 367 17.63 17.00 13.06
N GLN A 368 18.12 15.81 12.70
CA GLN A 368 19.31 15.64 11.86
C GLN A 368 19.04 15.83 10.36
N LEU A 369 17.77 15.88 9.94
CA LEU A 369 17.40 16.12 8.53
C LEU A 369 17.90 17.47 8.01
N THR A 370 18.10 18.45 8.88
CA THR A 370 18.70 19.75 8.55
C THR A 370 20.13 19.63 7.99
N ARG A 371 20.85 18.53 8.25
CA ARG A 371 22.18 18.26 7.68
C ARG A 371 22.15 17.97 6.18
N VAL A 372 20.99 17.56 5.67
CA VAL A 372 20.77 17.18 4.27
C VAL A 372 19.91 18.24 3.58
N PHE A 373 18.78 18.58 4.19
CA PHE A 373 17.84 19.60 3.72
C PHE A 373 18.15 20.95 4.38
N LEU A 374 19.17 21.62 3.86
CA LEU A 374 19.61 22.91 4.36
C LEU A 374 18.56 23.99 4.08
N LYS A 375 18.35 24.91 5.02
CA LYS A 375 17.59 26.16 4.78
C LYS A 375 18.39 27.09 3.88
N LYS A 376 18.45 26.77 2.58
CA LYS A 376 19.05 27.63 1.54
C LYS A 376 17.96 28.31 0.73
N GLY A 377 18.26 29.53 0.28
CA GLY A 377 17.41 30.22 -0.69
C GLY A 377 17.37 29.44 -2.00
N SER A 378 16.20 29.38 -2.61
CA SER A 378 15.99 28.70 -3.89
C SER A 378 16.97 29.21 -4.98
N PRO A 379 17.54 28.32 -5.80
CA PRO A 379 18.47 28.70 -6.86
C PRO A 379 17.78 29.51 -7.97
N PRO A 380 18.53 30.35 -8.72
CA PRO A 380 18.01 30.99 -9.93
C PRO A 380 17.78 29.94 -11.05
N ILE A 381 16.95 30.28 -12.04
CA ILE A 381 16.69 29.41 -13.18
C ILE A 381 17.85 29.52 -14.17
N TYR A 382 18.64 28.46 -14.30
CA TYR A 382 19.59 28.27 -15.40
C TYR A 382 19.01 27.22 -16.35
N ALA A 383 18.43 27.67 -17.46
CA ALA A 383 17.90 26.79 -18.50
C ALA A 383 18.79 26.90 -19.75
N SER A 384 19.20 25.77 -20.29
CA SER A 384 19.94 25.68 -21.57
C SER A 384 19.05 26.03 -22.76
N ASN A 385 17.75 25.68 -22.69
CA ASN A 385 16.78 25.84 -23.77
C ASN A 385 15.63 26.79 -23.41
N LEU A 386 15.11 27.53 -24.40
CA LEU A 386 13.99 28.45 -24.22
C LEU A 386 12.67 27.73 -23.87
N LEU A 387 12.45 26.54 -24.43
CA LEU A 387 11.29 25.70 -24.09
C LEU A 387 11.32 25.28 -22.62
N ASP A 388 12.48 24.82 -22.13
CA ASP A 388 12.66 24.44 -20.73
C ASP A 388 12.40 25.65 -19.81
N TYR A 389 12.93 26.82 -20.15
CA TYR A 389 12.66 28.04 -19.41
C TYR A 389 11.16 28.34 -19.29
N VAL A 390 10.41 28.27 -20.39
CA VAL A 390 8.96 28.52 -20.40
C VAL A 390 8.20 27.48 -19.57
N LEU A 391 8.56 26.20 -19.69
CA LEU A 391 7.90 25.11 -18.95
C LEU A 391 8.15 25.20 -17.44
N PHE A 392 9.38 25.48 -17.01
CA PHE A 392 9.68 25.64 -15.59
C PHE A 392 9.10 26.93 -15.01
N GLN A 393 8.95 27.99 -15.81
CA GLN A 393 8.18 29.18 -15.41
C GLN A 393 6.67 28.86 -15.26
N LEU A 394 6.12 28.03 -16.14
CA LEU A 394 4.74 27.56 -16.00
C LEU A 394 4.56 26.75 -14.71
N ILE A 395 5.46 25.81 -14.42
CA ILE A 395 5.47 25.03 -13.17
C ILE A 395 5.50 25.97 -11.96
N LYS A 396 6.41 26.94 -11.95
CA LYS A 396 6.50 27.93 -10.88
C LYS A 396 5.19 28.72 -10.71
N SER A 397 4.56 29.16 -11.79
CA SER A 397 3.30 29.93 -11.75
C SER A 397 2.11 29.10 -11.25
N LEU A 398 2.07 27.82 -11.61
CA LEU A 398 1.00 26.91 -11.22
C LEU A 398 1.15 26.39 -9.78
N ARG A 399 2.38 26.36 -9.24
CA ARG A 399 2.72 25.81 -7.92
C ARG A 399 1.90 26.47 -6.80
N ARG A 400 1.41 25.63 -5.89
CA ARG A 400 0.68 26.00 -4.66
C ARG A 400 1.06 25.05 -3.55
N ARG A 401 1.26 25.58 -2.33
CA ARG A 401 1.55 24.77 -1.15
C ARG A 401 0.39 23.80 -0.94
N PRO A 402 0.65 22.49 -0.74
CA PRO A 402 -0.42 21.53 -0.61
C PRO A 402 -1.12 21.70 0.74
N ASP A 403 -2.43 21.47 0.77
CA ASP A 403 -3.20 21.53 2.01
C ASP A 403 -2.70 20.49 3.02
N LYS A 404 -2.81 20.83 4.30
CA LYS A 404 -2.46 19.93 5.41
C LYS A 404 -3.42 18.75 5.43
N ILE A 405 -2.88 17.54 5.57
CA ILE A 405 -3.70 16.33 5.75
C ILE A 405 -4.26 16.34 7.19
N GLU A 406 -5.53 16.69 7.34
CA GLU A 406 -6.19 16.74 8.65
C GLU A 406 -6.38 15.36 9.28
N ARG A 407 -6.21 15.28 10.61
CA ARG A 407 -6.31 14.05 11.40
C ARG A 407 -7.26 14.25 12.58
N PRO A 408 -8.57 14.05 12.42
CA PRO A 408 -9.45 13.95 13.58
C PRO A 408 -9.14 12.64 14.33
N LEU A 409 -8.33 12.74 15.40
CA LEU A 409 -8.00 11.62 16.30
C LEU A 409 -9.15 11.29 17.28
N THR A 410 -10.12 12.20 17.38
CA THR A 410 -11.27 12.12 18.28
C THR A 410 -12.47 12.79 17.61
N SER A 411 -13.67 12.29 17.90
CA SER A 411 -14.95 12.81 17.37
C SER A 411 -15.26 14.25 17.80
N THR A 412 -14.48 14.79 18.74
CA THR A 412 -14.59 16.14 19.28
C THR A 412 -13.67 17.17 18.62
N ASN A 413 -12.68 16.74 17.81
CA ASN A 413 -11.81 17.69 17.11
C ASN A 413 -12.60 18.34 15.96
N ARG A 414 -13.09 19.56 16.20
CA ARG A 414 -13.59 20.43 15.13
C ARG A 414 -12.46 20.76 14.17
N HIS A 415 -12.76 20.81 12.88
CA HIS A 415 -11.85 21.25 11.82
C HIS A 415 -11.16 22.55 12.24
N SER A 416 -9.84 22.50 12.47
CA SER A 416 -9.07 23.72 12.66
C SER A 416 -9.03 24.42 11.32
N SER A 417 -9.47 25.67 11.25
CA SER A 417 -9.45 26.49 10.03
C SER A 417 -8.12 26.31 9.28
N SER A 418 -8.20 25.85 8.03
CA SER A 418 -7.09 25.79 7.07
C SER A 418 -6.26 27.08 7.18
N VAL A 419 -4.97 26.93 7.47
CA VAL A 419 -4.03 28.05 7.34
C VAL A 419 -4.07 28.45 5.87
N LYS A 420 -4.54 29.68 5.58
CA LYS A 420 -4.59 30.23 4.22
C LYS A 420 -3.25 29.94 3.53
N GLY A 421 -3.31 29.21 2.41
CA GLY A 421 -2.12 28.84 1.64
C GLY A 421 -1.25 30.07 1.38
N ILE A 422 0.02 29.98 1.77
CA ILE A 422 1.02 31.01 1.48
C ILE A 422 1.15 31.10 -0.05
N ASP A 423 1.05 32.31 -0.61
CA ASP A 423 1.24 32.50 -2.04
C ASP A 423 2.72 32.31 -2.40
N ILE A 424 3.04 31.12 -2.92
CA ILE A 424 4.41 30.74 -3.25
C ILE A 424 4.84 31.13 -4.68
N ARG A 425 4.02 31.86 -5.43
CA ARG A 425 4.35 32.28 -6.81
C ARG A 425 5.49 33.31 -6.88
N GLY A 426 5.72 34.05 -5.78
CA GLY A 426 6.84 34.99 -5.65
C GLY A 426 8.21 34.34 -5.47
N PHE A 427 8.27 33.04 -5.16
CA PHE A 427 9.52 32.33 -4.86
C PHE A 427 10.24 31.90 -6.15
N ARG A 428 11.54 31.57 -6.06
CA ARG A 428 12.27 31.00 -7.20
C ARG A 428 11.87 29.52 -7.40
N ILE A 429 12.45 28.85 -8.39
CA ILE A 429 12.16 27.43 -8.64
C ILE A 429 12.52 26.55 -7.44
N SER A 430 11.91 25.39 -7.33
CA SER A 430 12.22 24.44 -6.25
C SER A 430 13.65 23.93 -6.43
N SER A 431 14.33 23.60 -5.33
CA SER A 431 15.64 22.96 -5.37
C SER A 431 15.64 21.67 -6.20
N MET A 432 14.51 20.92 -6.20
CA MET A 432 14.34 19.72 -7.02
C MET A 432 14.15 20.07 -8.51
N ASP A 433 13.44 21.15 -8.83
CA ASP A 433 13.32 21.62 -10.23
C ASP A 433 14.70 22.00 -10.79
N ALA A 434 15.51 22.69 -9.98
CA ALA A 434 16.85 23.10 -10.36
C ALA A 434 17.77 21.88 -10.56
N PHE A 435 17.66 20.88 -9.68
CA PHE A 435 18.35 19.61 -9.86
C PHE A 435 17.99 18.94 -11.20
N VAL A 436 16.70 18.86 -11.53
CA VAL A 436 16.24 18.26 -12.80
C VAL A 436 16.74 19.06 -14.01
N LEU A 437 16.81 20.39 -13.90
CA LEU A 437 17.36 21.26 -14.95
C LEU A 437 18.86 21.08 -15.15
N GLU A 438 19.63 20.93 -14.07
CA GLU A 438 21.10 20.90 -14.12
C GLU A 438 21.68 19.50 -14.37
N GLN A 439 21.05 18.46 -13.83
CA GLN A 439 21.60 17.09 -13.76
C GLN A 439 20.67 16.04 -14.38
N GLY A 440 19.45 16.41 -14.76
CA GLY A 440 18.48 15.47 -15.31
C GLY A 440 18.90 15.01 -16.71
N ASP A 441 18.91 13.70 -16.93
CA ASP A 441 18.89 13.13 -18.27
C ASP A 441 17.66 13.65 -19.04
N GLU A 442 17.76 13.81 -20.36
CA GLU A 442 16.69 14.38 -21.18
C GLU A 442 15.39 13.56 -21.07
N GLU A 443 15.50 12.24 -20.97
CA GLU A 443 14.34 11.35 -20.76
C GLU A 443 13.67 11.59 -19.40
N LEU A 444 14.47 11.64 -18.33
CA LEU A 444 13.99 11.85 -16.96
C LEU A 444 13.39 13.26 -16.79
N LYS A 445 14.02 14.28 -17.39
CA LYS A 445 13.54 15.66 -17.42
C LYS A 445 12.18 15.76 -18.10
N ASN A 446 12.02 15.16 -19.28
CA ASN A 446 10.74 15.15 -20.00
C ASN A 446 9.65 14.39 -19.23
N ALA A 447 9.99 13.25 -18.62
CA ALA A 447 9.07 12.49 -17.78
C ALA A 447 8.62 13.29 -16.53
N TYR A 448 9.56 13.99 -15.87
CA TYR A 448 9.29 14.87 -14.74
C TYR A 448 8.38 16.03 -15.14
N LEU A 449 8.73 16.77 -16.20
CA LEU A 449 7.95 17.91 -16.70
C LEU A 449 6.51 17.52 -17.01
N ARG A 450 6.31 16.44 -17.77
CA ARG A 450 4.97 15.94 -18.11
C ARG A 450 4.18 15.57 -16.86
N SER A 451 4.84 14.93 -15.89
CA SER A 451 4.23 14.49 -14.64
C SER A 451 3.80 15.66 -13.75
N VAL A 452 4.68 16.63 -13.53
CA VAL A 452 4.41 17.81 -12.67
C VAL A 452 3.37 18.73 -13.30
N VAL A 453 3.48 19.04 -14.59
CA VAL A 453 2.47 19.86 -15.29
C VAL A 453 1.10 19.18 -15.23
N ARG A 454 1.03 17.87 -15.48
CA ARG A 454 -0.24 17.13 -15.40
C ARG A 454 -0.82 17.15 -13.99
N LEU A 455 0.02 17.01 -12.97
CA LEU A 455 -0.40 17.08 -11.57
C LEU A 455 -0.95 18.46 -11.22
N PHE A 456 -0.25 19.53 -11.60
CA PHE A 456 -0.64 20.90 -11.29
C PHE A 456 -1.88 21.34 -12.06
N VAL A 457 -2.04 20.91 -13.32
CA VAL A 457 -3.29 21.13 -14.06
C VAL A 457 -4.43 20.38 -13.40
N ALA A 458 -4.24 19.11 -13.02
CA ALA A 458 -5.27 18.34 -12.33
C ALA A 458 -5.69 18.99 -10.99
N ASP A 459 -4.74 19.59 -10.26
CA ASP A 459 -5.02 20.35 -9.05
C ASP A 459 -5.95 21.55 -9.30
N ARG A 460 -5.80 22.25 -10.44
CA ARG A 460 -6.61 23.43 -10.77
C ARG A 460 -7.99 23.11 -11.33
N ILE A 461 -8.12 22.09 -12.18
CA ILE A 461 -9.35 21.87 -12.95
C ILE A 461 -10.02 20.51 -12.70
N ALA A 462 -9.37 19.61 -11.96
CA ALA A 462 -9.85 18.23 -11.77
C ALA A 462 -9.81 17.78 -10.29
N MET A 463 -9.97 18.69 -9.33
CA MET A 463 -10.00 18.39 -7.88
C MET A 463 -8.79 17.54 -7.43
N SER A 464 -7.60 17.86 -7.95
CA SER A 464 -6.35 17.15 -7.70
C SER A 464 -6.36 15.66 -8.13
N SER A 465 -7.34 15.25 -8.95
CA SER A 465 -7.47 13.90 -9.49
C SER A 465 -6.97 13.82 -10.94
N VAL A 466 -5.81 13.19 -11.11
CA VAL A 466 -5.21 12.95 -12.43
C VAL A 466 -6.07 12.01 -13.29
N SER A 467 -6.78 11.06 -12.66
CA SER A 467 -7.71 10.17 -13.35
C SER A 467 -8.91 10.94 -13.89
N LEU A 468 -9.45 11.88 -13.11
CA LEU A 468 -10.54 12.74 -13.56
C LEU A 468 -10.09 13.62 -14.73
N LEU A 469 -8.88 14.19 -14.66
CA LEU A 469 -8.29 14.93 -15.78
C LEU A 469 -8.18 14.05 -17.04
N GLY A 470 -7.75 12.80 -16.89
CA GLY A 470 -7.71 11.83 -17.99
C GLY A 470 -9.08 11.54 -18.60
N MET A 471 -10.13 11.45 -17.77
CA MET A 471 -11.50 11.27 -18.23
C MET A 471 -12.01 12.50 -18.98
N MET A 472 -11.74 13.71 -18.48
CA MET A 472 -12.06 14.96 -19.16
C MET A 472 -11.35 15.08 -20.52
N GLU A 473 -10.06 14.70 -20.57
CA GLU A 473 -9.27 14.63 -21.80
C GLU A 473 -9.89 13.65 -22.82
N LEU A 474 -10.30 12.47 -22.35
CA LEU A 474 -10.96 11.47 -23.19
C LEU A 474 -12.31 11.97 -23.74
N ILE A 475 -13.16 12.55 -22.88
CA ILE A 475 -14.45 13.12 -23.29
C ILE A 475 -14.24 14.24 -24.30
N GLY A 476 -13.26 15.12 -24.06
CA GLY A 476 -12.89 16.20 -24.99
C GLY A 476 -12.45 15.66 -26.35
N ARG A 477 -11.59 14.64 -26.38
CA ARG A 477 -11.14 14.00 -27.64
C ARG A 477 -12.30 13.37 -28.40
N VAL A 478 -13.16 12.62 -27.72
CA VAL A 478 -14.35 12.01 -28.32
C VAL A 478 -15.26 13.11 -28.88
N GLY A 479 -15.46 14.21 -28.15
CA GLY A 479 -16.24 15.36 -28.62
C GLY A 479 -15.64 16.02 -29.87
N VAL A 480 -14.34 16.30 -29.88
CA VAL A 480 -13.66 16.89 -31.05
C VAL A 480 -13.72 15.96 -32.26
N SER A 481 -13.45 14.67 -32.07
CA SER A 481 -13.56 13.67 -33.14
C SER A 481 -14.98 13.56 -33.68
N TRP A 482 -16.00 13.62 -32.81
CA TRP A 482 -17.41 13.62 -33.20
C TRP A 482 -17.77 14.86 -34.03
N VAL A 483 -17.34 16.05 -33.61
CA VAL A 483 -17.58 17.30 -34.35
C VAL A 483 -16.88 17.29 -35.70
N LEU A 484 -15.62 16.84 -35.76
CA LEU A 484 -14.89 16.69 -37.02
C LEU A 484 -15.58 15.69 -37.96
N ALA A 485 -16.04 14.56 -37.45
CA ALA A 485 -16.81 13.58 -38.24
C ALA A 485 -18.11 14.18 -38.78
N LEU A 486 -18.85 14.93 -37.96
CA LEU A 486 -20.08 15.61 -38.37
C LEU A 486 -19.81 16.64 -39.47
N LEU A 487 -18.77 17.47 -39.34
CA LEU A 487 -18.37 18.45 -40.35
C LEU A 487 -17.99 17.77 -41.66
N ILE A 488 -17.24 16.66 -41.61
CA ILE A 488 -16.90 15.88 -42.81
C ILE A 488 -18.18 15.33 -43.47
N THR A 489 -19.10 14.75 -42.70
CA THR A 489 -20.38 14.25 -43.25
C THR A 489 -21.18 15.38 -43.90
N GLN A 490 -21.28 16.55 -43.25
CA GLN A 490 -21.98 17.72 -43.80
C GLN A 490 -21.35 18.22 -45.10
N THR A 491 -20.01 18.26 -45.18
CA THR A 491 -19.34 18.63 -46.43
C THR A 491 -19.62 17.63 -47.54
N ILE A 492 -19.57 16.32 -47.26
CA ILE A 492 -19.86 15.28 -48.26
C ILE A 492 -21.31 15.38 -48.76
N THR A 493 -22.27 15.59 -47.87
CA THR A 493 -23.70 15.75 -48.24
C THR A 493 -24.00 17.07 -48.94
N GLY A 494 -23.15 18.10 -48.79
CA GLY A 494 -23.30 19.37 -49.51
C GLY A 494 -22.70 19.36 -50.92
N PHE A 495 -21.94 18.33 -51.28
CA PHE A 495 -21.40 18.11 -52.64
C PHE A 495 -22.23 17.12 -53.47
N SER A 496 -23.20 16.42 -52.87
CA SER A 496 -24.20 15.59 -53.56
C SER A 496 -25.50 16.36 -53.75
#